data_AF-A0A528AQ94-F1
#
_entry.id   AF-A0A528AQ94-F1
#
_cell.length_a   1.000
_cell.length_b   1.000
_cell.length_c   1.000
_cell.angle_alpha   90.00
_cell.angle_beta   90.00
_cell.angle_gamma   90.00
#
_symmetry.space_group_name_H-M   'P 1'
#
loop_
_entity.id
_entity.type
_entity.pdbx_description
1 polymer ?
#
loop_
_entity_poly.entity_id
_entity_poly.type
_entity_poly.pdbx_seq_one_letter_code
_entity_poly.pdbx_strand_id
1 'polypeptide(L)'
;GSDAWKFWDERRAGKISDAEWTGIQGGIARSAGVCMTMGTASTMTAIAEALGLSLPGASSIPAVDSDHQRMSAACGRRIVEMVWD
;
A
#
# COMPACT_ATOMS: atom_id res chain seq x y z
N GLY A 1 6.90 2.88 6.95
CA GLY A 1 6.25 4.11 6.47
C GLY A 1 6.25 5.18 7.56
N SER A 2 5.33 5.08 8.53
CA SER A 2 5.26 5.99 9.68
C SER A 2 6.54 6.01 10.54
N ASP A 3 7.25 4.89 10.63
CA ASP A 3 8.47 4.80 11.42
C ASP A 3 9.58 5.75 10.93
N ALA A 4 9.51 6.22 9.68
CA ALA A 4 10.42 7.24 9.17
C ALA A 4 10.42 8.49 10.04
N TRP A 5 9.26 8.91 10.56
CA TRP A 5 9.14 10.08 11.43
C TRP A 5 9.84 9.86 12.77
N LYS A 6 9.62 8.68 13.38
CA LYS A 6 10.26 8.29 14.63
C LYS A 6 11.79 8.25 14.48
N PHE A 7 12.28 7.56 13.44
CA PHE A 7 13.72 7.45 13.21
C PHE A 7 14.35 8.78 12.80
N TRP A 8 13.60 9.65 12.14
CA TRP A 8 14.06 11.01 11.87
C TRP A 8 14.30 11.79 13.17
N ASP A 9 13.40 11.69 14.15
CA ASP A 9 13.57 12.32 15.46
C ASP A 9 14.76 11.74 16.23
N GLU A 10 14.94 10.42 16.22
CA GLU A 10 16.09 9.76 16.83
C GLU A 10 17.42 10.13 16.17
N ARG A 11 17.45 10.28 14.84
CA ARG A 11 18.60 10.80 14.08
C ARG A 11 18.94 12.22 14.49
N ARG A 12 17.96 13.12 14.57
CA ARG A 12 18.17 14.50 15.05
C ARG A 12 18.66 14.56 16.49
N ALA A 13 18.27 13.58 17.32
CA ALA A 13 18.75 13.44 18.69
C ALA A 13 20.16 12.80 18.80
N GLY A 14 20.83 12.50 17.68
CA GLY A 14 22.16 11.88 17.66
C GLY A 14 22.17 10.41 18.07
N LYS A 15 21.01 9.74 18.09
CA LYS A 15 20.87 8.33 18.51
C LYS A 15 21.02 7.33 17.36
N ILE A 16 21.02 7.81 16.12
CA ILE A 16 21.14 6.99 14.91
C ILE A 16 22.33 7.53 14.11
N SER A 17 23.27 6.64 13.82
CA SER A 17 24.42 6.90 12.95
C SER A 17 24.02 6.98 11.47
N ASP A 18 24.89 7.53 10.63
CA ASP A 18 24.64 7.59 9.18
C ASP A 18 24.55 6.19 8.54
N ALA A 19 25.30 5.22 9.04
CA ALA A 19 25.25 3.84 8.58
C ALA A 19 23.88 3.21 8.90
N GLU A 20 23.39 3.38 10.14
CA GLU A 20 22.06 2.89 10.54
C GLU A 20 20.95 3.57 9.74
N TRP A 21 21.05 4.89 9.53
CA TRP A 21 20.09 5.63 8.73
C TRP A 21 20.01 5.13 7.28
N THR A 22 21.15 4.86 6.66
CA THR A 22 21.21 4.29 5.31
C THR A 22 20.51 2.93 5.26
N GLY A 23 20.72 2.09 6.28
CA GLY A 23 20.03 0.80 6.41
C GLY A 23 18.50 0.96 6.55
N ILE A 24 18.04 1.92 7.34
CA ILE A 24 16.61 2.22 7.51
C ILE A 24 16.00 2.66 6.17
N GLN A 25 16.66 3.57 5.44
CA GLN A 25 16.19 4.05 4.14
C GLN A 25 16.05 2.91 3.14
N GLY A 26 17.02 1.98 3.10
CA GLY A 26 16.95 0.80 2.21
C GLY A 26 15.89 -0.22 2.63
N GLY A 27 15.55 -0.30 3.92
CA GLY A 27 14.62 -1.31 4.44
C GLY A 27 13.15 -0.89 4.48
N ILE A 28 12.86 0.41 4.56
CA ILE A 28 11.50 0.89 4.86
C ILE A 28 10.50 0.75 3.70
N ALA A 29 10.99 0.71 2.46
CA ALA A 29 10.19 0.58 1.24
C ALA A 29 10.82 -0.48 0.31
N ARG A 30 10.58 -1.75 0.62
CA ARG A 30 11.29 -2.91 0.03
C ARG A 30 10.53 -3.69 -1.04
N SER A 31 9.39 -3.19 -1.49
CA SER A 31 8.57 -3.82 -2.54
C SER A 31 7.77 -2.76 -3.31
N ALA A 32 7.25 -3.15 -4.47
CA ALA A 32 6.24 -2.34 -5.15
C ALA A 32 4.97 -2.25 -4.30
N GLY A 33 4.26 -1.13 -4.42
CA GLY A 33 3.01 -0.86 -3.71
C GLY A 33 2.92 0.58 -3.19
N VAL A 34 1.84 0.87 -2.47
CA VAL A 34 1.62 2.14 -1.76
C VAL A 34 2.09 2.04 -0.31
N CYS A 35 1.99 3.14 0.45
CA CYS A 35 2.31 3.15 1.87
C CYS A 35 1.57 2.02 2.63
N MET A 36 2.32 1.13 3.27
CA MET A 36 1.83 -0.03 4.02
C MET A 36 1.08 0.31 5.34
N THR A 37 0.98 1.58 5.70
CA THR A 37 0.21 2.05 6.86
C THR A 37 -1.21 2.42 6.43
N MET A 38 -2.11 2.68 7.38
CA MET A 38 -3.39 3.34 7.11
C MET A 38 -3.21 4.84 6.82
N GLY A 39 -2.42 5.14 5.77
CA GLY A 39 -2.29 6.47 5.20
C GLY A 39 -3.34 6.71 4.11
N THR A 40 -3.22 7.83 3.41
CA THR A 40 -4.22 8.26 2.41
C THR A 40 -4.52 7.20 1.35
N ALA A 41 -3.50 6.54 0.79
CA ALA A 41 -3.71 5.52 -0.25
C ALA A 41 -4.58 4.36 0.26
N SER A 42 -4.18 3.71 1.36
CA SER A 42 -4.91 2.59 1.97
C SER A 42 -6.32 2.99 2.43
N THR A 43 -6.48 4.22 2.93
CA THR A 43 -7.79 4.76 3.30
C THR A 43 -8.68 4.95 2.07
N MET A 44 -8.16 5.52 0.98
CA MET A 44 -8.93 5.74 -0.25
C MET A 44 -9.30 4.42 -0.94
N THR A 45 -8.43 3.41 -0.90
CA THR A 45 -8.78 2.07 -1.42
C THR A 45 -9.87 1.42 -0.58
N ALA A 46 -9.83 1.55 0.75
CA ALA A 46 -10.89 1.06 1.63
C ALA A 46 -12.23 1.81 1.41
N ILE A 47 -12.18 3.12 1.18
CA ILE A 47 -13.36 3.92 0.83
C ILE A 47 -13.94 3.47 -0.51
N ALA A 48 -13.12 3.25 -1.54
CA ALA A 48 -13.58 2.75 -2.83
C ALA A 48 -14.32 1.42 -2.70
N GLU A 49 -13.80 0.51 -1.88
CA GLU A 49 -14.46 -0.76 -1.59
C GLU A 49 -15.76 -0.58 -0.81
N ALA A 50 -15.76 0.26 0.23
CA ALA A 50 -16.95 0.55 1.03
C ALA A 50 -18.08 1.21 0.23
N LEU A 51 -17.74 2.05 -0.76
CA LEU A 51 -18.69 2.66 -1.69
C LEU A 51 -19.19 1.68 -2.78
N GLY A 52 -18.67 0.45 -2.82
CA GLY A 52 -19.00 -0.54 -3.84
C GLY A 52 -18.39 -0.25 -5.22
N LEU A 53 -17.32 0.56 -5.28
CA LEU A 53 -16.64 0.94 -6.51
C LEU A 53 -15.52 -0.02 -6.91
N SER A 54 -15.14 -0.93 -6.01
CA SER A 54 -14.18 -2.01 -6.28
C SER A 54 -14.77 -3.36 -5.87
N LEU A 55 -14.15 -4.45 -6.36
CA LEU A 55 -14.52 -5.79 -5.93
C LEU A 55 -14.26 -5.98 -4.42
N PRO A 56 -15.10 -6.78 -3.72
CA PRO A 56 -14.85 -7.11 -2.32
C PRO A 56 -13.47 -7.75 -2.11
N GLY A 57 -12.77 -7.32 -1.07
CA GLY A 57 -11.41 -7.73 -0.72
C GLY A 57 -10.30 -6.99 -1.47
N ALA A 58 -10.60 -6.20 -2.51
CA ALA A 58 -9.59 -5.55 -3.35
C ALA A 58 -8.66 -4.59 -2.58
N SER A 59 -9.17 -3.89 -1.57
CA SER A 59 -8.40 -2.88 -0.81
C SER A 59 -7.26 -3.46 0.03
N SER A 60 -7.28 -4.77 0.31
CA SER A 60 -6.37 -5.42 1.26
C SER A 60 -5.31 -6.29 0.60
N ILE A 61 -5.28 -6.40 -0.73
CA ILE A 61 -4.34 -7.27 -1.45
C ILE A 61 -3.01 -6.52 -1.66
N PRO A 62 -1.88 -7.00 -1.09
CA PRO A 62 -0.58 -6.39 -1.35
C PRO A 62 -0.24 -6.37 -2.84
N ALA A 63 0.42 -5.31 -3.32
CA ALA A 63 0.71 -5.14 -4.74
C ALA A 63 1.56 -6.26 -5.37
N VAL A 64 2.39 -6.92 -4.57
CA VAL A 64 3.25 -8.03 -5.00
C VAL A 64 2.63 -9.41 -4.78
N ASP A 65 1.41 -9.47 -4.24
CA ASP A 65 0.70 -10.75 -4.07
C ASP A 65 0.15 -11.24 -5.41
N SER A 66 0.18 -12.56 -5.62
CA SER A 66 -0.41 -13.21 -6.81
C SER A 66 -1.90 -12.93 -6.97
N ASP A 67 -2.62 -12.70 -5.87
CA ASP A 67 -4.04 -12.35 -5.88
C ASP A 67 -4.30 -10.97 -6.48
N HIS A 68 -3.30 -10.07 -6.51
CA HIS A 68 -3.47 -8.75 -7.11
C HIS A 68 -3.75 -8.87 -8.61
N GLN A 69 -2.99 -9.72 -9.31
CA GLN A 69 -3.21 -9.98 -10.74
C GLN A 69 -4.54 -10.70 -11.00
N ARG A 70 -4.93 -11.64 -10.12
CA ARG A 70 -6.22 -12.34 -10.21
C ARG A 70 -7.39 -11.38 -10.04
N MET A 71 -7.29 -10.46 -9.06
CA MET A 71 -8.26 -9.40 -8.83
C MET A 71 -8.35 -8.46 -10.05
N SER A 72 -7.22 -8.05 -10.65
CA SER A 72 -7.24 -7.19 -11.84
C SER A 72 -7.96 -7.85 -13.01
N ALA A 73 -7.72 -9.14 -13.25
CA ALA A 73 -8.41 -9.90 -14.29
C ALA A 73 -9.92 -10.04 -13.98
N ALA A 74 -10.30 -10.19 -12.71
CA ALA A 74 -11.69 -10.23 -12.28
C ALA A 74 -12.40 -8.88 -12.50
N CYS A 75 -11.74 -7.75 -12.20
CA CYS A 75 -12.27 -6.41 -12.49
C CYS A 75 -12.56 -6.24 -13.99
N GLY A 76 -11.66 -6.74 -14.85
CA GLY A 76 -11.84 -6.70 -16.31
C GLY A 76 -13.06 -7.49 -16.80
N ARG A 77 -13.34 -8.66 -16.21
CA ARG A 77 -14.58 -9.40 -16.51
C ARG A 77 -15.81 -8.66 -15.99
N ARG A 78 -15.74 -8.17 -14.74
CA ARG A 78 -16.86 -7.50 -14.08
C ARG A 78 -17.34 -6.26 -14.83
N ILE A 79 -16.43 -5.44 -15.34
CA ILE A 79 -16.82 -4.22 -16.06
C ILE A 79 -17.53 -4.53 -17.38
N VAL A 80 -17.17 -5.62 -18.08
CA VAL A 80 -17.87 -6.03 -19.30
C VAL A 80 -19.31 -6.44 -18.99
N GLU A 81 -19.52 -7.21 -17.91
CA GLU A 81 -20.86 -7.59 -17.45
C GLU A 81 -21.70 -6.34 -17.10
N MET A 82 -21.11 -5.37 -16.39
CA MET A 82 -21.81 -4.13 -16.00
C MET A 82 -22.24 -3.23 -17.16
N VAL A 83 -21.62 -3.36 -18.33
CA VAL A 83 -21.98 -2.58 -19.53
C VAL A 83 -23.04 -3.30 -20.37
N TRP A 84 -23.10 -4.63 -20.27
CA TRP A 84 -24.01 -5.44 -21.08
C TRP A 84 -25.40 -5.57 -20.47
N ASP A 85 -25.50 -5.56 -19.13
CA ASP A 85 -26.75 -5.47 -18.37
C ASP A 85 -27.33 -4.04 -18.36
#